data_AF-A0A200QMY7-F1
#
_entry.id   AF-A0A200QMY7-F1
#
_cell.length_a   1.000
_cell.length_b   1.000
_cell.length_c   1.000
_cell.angle_alpha   90.00
_cell.angle_beta   90.00
_cell.angle_gamma   90.00
#
_symmetry.space_group_name_H-M   'P 1'
#
loop_
_entity.id
_entity.type
_entity.pdbx_description
1 polymer ?
#
loop_
_entity_poly.entity_id
_entity_poly.type
_entity_poly.pdbx_seq_one_letter_code
_entity_poly.pdbx_strand_id
1 'polypeptide(L)'
;MMVVKDVLLDFQSRTGLKINLETSVVVGVCDVHNTSEECAQILECMIAELPLKYLGIPIGASTRAKKIWDDIIEKMSVKLPIYF
;
A
#
# COMPACT_ATOMS: atom_id res chain seq x y z
N MET A 1 -13.31 -16.32 -5.34
CA MET A 1 -12.88 -15.07 -4.71
C MET A 1 -13.69 -14.83 -3.43
N MET A 2 -13.38 -15.59 -2.37
CA MET A 2 -13.98 -15.45 -1.01
C MET A 2 -12.87 -15.38 0.06
N VAL A 3 -11.71 -15.98 -0.24
CA VAL A 3 -10.59 -16.18 0.69
C VAL A 3 -9.99 -14.90 1.27
N VAL A 4 -9.89 -13.80 0.51
CA VAL A 4 -9.14 -12.61 0.98
C VAL A 4 -9.85 -11.91 2.14
N LYS A 5 -11.17 -11.72 2.07
CA LYS A 5 -11.95 -11.11 3.17
C LYS A 5 -11.90 -11.99 4.41
N ASP A 6 -12.05 -13.30 4.25
CA ASP A 6 -12.00 -14.27 5.35
C ASP A 6 -10.64 -14.27 6.05
N VAL A 7 -9.54 -14.24 5.29
CA VAL A 7 -8.17 -14.16 5.85
C VAL A 7 -7.97 -12.88 6.66
N LEU A 8 -8.47 -11.75 6.17
CA LEU A 8 -8.39 -10.48 6.88
C LEU A 8 -9.22 -10.49 8.18
N LEU A 9 -10.44 -11.04 8.14
CA LEU A 9 -11.28 -11.19 9.32
C LEU A 9 -10.64 -12.13 10.36
N ASP A 10 -10.04 -13.23 9.91
CA ASP A 10 -9.28 -14.15 10.76
C ASP A 10 -8.07 -13.47 11.40
N PHE A 11 -7.34 -12.65 10.63
CA PHE A 11 -6.23 -11.86 11.15
C PHE A 11 -6.70 -10.89 12.24
N GLN A 12 -7.78 -10.15 11.99
CA GLN A 12 -8.40 -9.26 12.97
C GLN A 12 -8.83 -10.01 14.24
N SER A 13 -9.46 -11.18 14.07
CA SER A 13 -9.90 -12.04 15.19
C SER A 13 -8.73 -12.53 16.04
N ARG A 14 -7.65 -13.02 15.41
CA ARG A 14 -6.48 -13.59 16.11
C ARG A 14 -5.57 -12.55 16.76
N THR A 15 -5.47 -11.37 16.17
CA THR A 15 -4.60 -10.29 16.67
C THR A 15 -5.32 -9.33 17.61
N GLY A 16 -6.65 -9.32 17.60
CA GLY A 16 -7.47 -8.32 18.30
C GLY A 16 -7.38 -6.92 17.68
N LEU A 17 -6.76 -6.78 16.49
CA LEU A 17 -6.65 -5.52 15.78
C LEU A 17 -7.89 -5.28 14.91
N LYS A 18 -8.32 -4.01 14.77
CA LYS A 18 -9.37 -3.63 13.83
C LYS A 18 -8.76 -3.24 12.49
N ILE A 19 -9.19 -3.91 11.43
CA ILE A 19 -8.81 -3.55 10.06
C ILE A 19 -9.61 -2.33 9.63
N ASN A 20 -8.92 -1.36 9.02
CA ASN A 20 -9.54 -0.15 8.48
C ASN A 20 -9.67 -0.28 6.96
N LEU A 21 -10.81 -0.82 6.51
CA LEU A 21 -11.12 -0.97 5.09
C LEU A 21 -11.38 0.36 4.38
N GLU A 22 -11.84 1.40 5.09
CA GLU A 22 -12.05 2.75 4.54
C GLU A 22 -10.75 3.38 4.04
N THR A 23 -9.64 3.13 4.74
CA THR A 23 -8.30 3.60 4.35
C THR A 23 -7.49 2.59 3.54
N SER A 24 -7.97 1.35 3.45
CA SER A 24 -7.32 0.31 2.67
C SER A 24 -7.64 0.48 1.20
N VAL A 25 -6.71 0.07 0.34
CA VAL A 25 -6.88 0.15 -1.11
C VAL A 25 -6.41 -1.15 -1.77
N VAL A 26 -7.06 -1.52 -2.86
CA VAL A 26 -6.61 -2.58 -3.77
C VAL A 26 -5.87 -1.94 -4.93
N VAL A 27 -4.72 -2.49 -5.30
CA VAL A 27 -3.95 -2.03 -6.46
C VAL A 27 -3.81 -3.19 -7.43
N GLY A 28 -4.30 -3.01 -8.66
CA GLY A 28 -4.13 -3.98 -9.73
C GLY A 28 -2.70 -3.96 -10.26
N VAL A 29 -1.96 -5.06 -10.07
CA VAL A 29 -0.63 -5.23 -10.67
C VAL A 29 -0.75 -6.18 -11.84
N CYS A 30 -0.55 -5.68 -13.06
CA CYS A 30 -0.84 -6.42 -14.28
C CYS A 30 -2.26 -7.00 -14.25
N ASP A 31 -3.26 -6.16 -13.93
CA ASP A 31 -4.63 -6.60 -13.68
C ASP A 31 -5.24 -7.27 -14.92
N VAL A 32 -5.34 -8.59 -14.87
CA VAL A 32 -5.94 -9.41 -15.93
C VAL A 32 -7.37 -9.69 -15.52
N HIS A 33 -8.33 -9.51 -16.44
CA HIS A 33 -9.75 -9.80 -16.21
C HIS A 33 -10.41 -8.99 -15.07
N ASN A 34 -9.98 -7.74 -14.84
CA ASN A 34 -10.58 -6.84 -13.83
C ASN A 34 -10.63 -7.42 -12.40
N THR A 35 -9.66 -8.27 -12.05
CA THR A 35 -9.59 -8.90 -10.72
C THR A 35 -9.48 -7.88 -9.59
N SER A 36 -8.90 -6.70 -9.86
CA SER A 36 -8.80 -5.63 -8.87
C SER A 36 -10.16 -5.02 -8.50
N GLU A 37 -11.06 -4.83 -9.47
CA GLU A 37 -12.41 -4.30 -9.27
C GLU A 37 -13.25 -5.26 -8.43
N GLU A 38 -13.18 -6.53 -8.81
CA GLU A 38 -13.78 -7.66 -8.15
C GLU A 38 -13.33 -7.77 -6.68
N CYS A 39 -12.03 -7.66 -6.41
CA CYS A 39 -11.48 -7.66 -5.04
C CYS A 39 -11.91 -6.43 -4.23
N ALA A 40 -11.90 -5.24 -4.84
CA ALA A 40 -12.28 -4.01 -4.18
C ALA A 40 -13.76 -4.02 -3.76
N GLN A 41 -14.65 -4.59 -4.58
CA GLN A 41 -16.07 -4.76 -4.24
C GLN A 41 -16.25 -5.69 -3.03
N ILE A 42 -15.54 -6.82 -2.98
CA ILE A 42 -15.63 -7.76 -1.85
C ILE A 42 -15.15 -7.11 -0.55
N LEU A 43 -14.04 -6.39 -0.63
CA LEU A 43 -13.41 -5.74 0.51
C LEU A 43 -14.06 -4.41 0.87
N GLU A 44 -15.00 -3.93 0.06
CA GLU A 44 -15.66 -2.63 0.23
C GLU A 44 -14.63 -1.49 0.40
N CYS A 45 -13.56 -1.54 -0.41
CA CYS A 45 -12.44 -0.60 -0.34
C CYS A 45 -12.17 0.03 -1.71
N MET A 46 -11.34 1.08 -1.76
CA MET A 46 -11.05 1.77 -3.01
C MET A 46 -10.02 1.04 -3.87
N ILE A 47 -10.12 1.20 -5.19
CA ILE A 47 -9.05 0.83 -6.11
C ILE A 47 -8.09 2.02 -6.20
N ALA A 48 -6.80 1.75 -6.05
CA ALA A 48 -5.74 2.73 -6.23
C ALA A 48 -4.80 2.32 -7.37
N GLU A 49 -4.09 3.30 -7.89
CA GLU A 49 -3.12 3.11 -8.98
C GLU A 49 -1.69 3.32 -8.49
N LEU A 50 -0.74 2.73 -9.21
CA LEU A 50 0.68 2.99 -8.99
C LEU A 50 1.09 4.30 -9.69
N PRO A 51 2.00 5.11 -9.09
CA PRO A 51 2.73 4.79 -7.88
C PRO A 51 1.99 5.14 -6.56
N LEU A 52 1.91 4.18 -5.64
CA LEU A 52 1.27 4.33 -4.33
C LEU A 52 2.29 4.71 -3.27
N LYS A 53 2.02 5.71 -2.43
CA LYS A 53 2.90 6.07 -1.31
C LYS A 53 2.66 5.16 -0.11
N TYR A 54 3.62 4.31 0.20
CA TYR A 54 3.61 3.43 1.37
C TYR A 54 4.78 3.77 2.29
N LEU A 55 4.48 4.08 3.57
CA LEU A 55 5.48 4.50 4.57
C LEU A 55 6.39 5.66 4.10
N GLY A 56 5.88 6.51 3.22
CA GLY A 56 6.62 7.64 2.65
C GLY A 56 7.41 7.34 1.39
N ILE A 57 7.41 6.08 0.91
CA ILE A 57 8.11 5.60 -0.28
C ILE A 57 7.07 5.34 -1.39
N PRO A 58 7.27 5.87 -2.62
CA PRO A 58 6.38 5.56 -3.73
C PRO A 58 6.66 4.17 -4.29
N ILE A 59 5.77 3.21 -3.99
CA ILE A 59 5.73 1.88 -4.58
C ILE A 59 5.26 1.98 -6.03
N GLY A 60 5.89 1.23 -6.94
CA GLY A 60 5.53 1.23 -8.36
C GLY A 60 6.07 2.40 -9.17
N ALA A 61 6.74 3.36 -8.52
CA ALA A 61 7.47 4.40 -9.23
C ALA A 61 8.79 3.82 -9.78
N SER A 62 9.25 4.35 -10.93
CA SER A 62 10.50 3.89 -11.54
C SER A 62 11.68 4.13 -10.60
N THR A 63 12.26 3.08 -10.05
CA THR A 63 13.40 3.15 -9.11
C THR A 63 14.63 3.85 -9.68
N ARG A 64 14.69 4.02 -11.01
CA ARG A 64 15.76 4.73 -11.73
C ARG A 64 15.59 6.25 -11.74
N ALA A 65 14.41 6.77 -11.36
CA ALA A 65 14.19 8.21 -11.31
C ALA A 65 14.82 8.79 -10.04
N LYS A 66 15.94 9.51 -10.21
CA LYS A 66 16.69 10.16 -9.11
C LYS A 66 15.79 10.96 -8.17
N LYS A 67 14.79 11.65 -8.72
CA LYS A 67 13.83 12.48 -7.98
C LYS A 67 13.09 11.73 -6.86
N ILE A 68 12.82 10.44 -7.02
CA ILE A 68 12.17 9.63 -5.97
C ILE A 68 13.08 9.48 -4.76
N TRP A 69 14.39 9.33 -5.00
CA TRP A 69 15.38 9.16 -3.95
C TRP A 69 15.70 10.48 -3.25
N ASP A 70 15.64 11.61 -3.96
CA ASP A 70 15.87 12.94 -3.37
C ASP A 70 14.91 13.21 -2.20
N ASP A 71 13.60 12.96 -2.39
CA ASP A 71 12.57 13.11 -1.35
C ASP A 71 12.78 12.18 -0.14
N ILE A 72 13.33 10.98 -0.36
CA ILE A 72 13.62 10.00 0.69
C ILE A 72 14.86 10.43 1.47
N ILE A 73 15.92 10.85 0.78
CA ILE A 73 17.18 11.32 1.35
C ILE A 73 16.94 12.56 2.23
N GLU A 74 16.15 13.52 1.75
CA GLU A 74 15.81 14.72 2.52
C GLU A 74 15.08 14.39 3.83
N LYS A 75 14.11 13.45 3.79
CA LYS A 75 13.43 13.01 5.03
C LYS A 75 14.35 12.26 5.98
N MET A 76 15.33 11.52 5.47
CA MET A 76 16.30 10.81 6.29
C MET A 76 17.35 11.76 6.88
N SER A 77 17.80 12.78 6.15
CA SER A 77 18.79 13.75 6.63
C SER A 77 18.24 14.62 7.77
N VAL A 78 16.94 14.90 7.79
CA VAL A 78 16.29 15.57 8.94
C VAL A 78 16.29 14.68 10.20
N LYS A 79 16.20 13.36 10.03
CA LYS A 79 16.10 12.40 11.14
C LYS A 79 17.45 11.92 11.66
N LEU A 80 18.49 12.00 10.84
CA LEU A 80 19.86 11.68 11.21
C LEU A 80 20.56 12.99 11.59
N PRO A 81 20.86 13.24 12.89
CA PRO A 81 21.72 14.35 13.26
C PRO A 81 23.04 14.21 12.50
N ILE A 82 23.41 15.23 11.75
CA ILE A 82 24.70 15.30 11.08
C ILE A 82 25.74 15.64 12.14
N TYR A 83 26.05 14.69 13.04
CA TYR A 83 27.18 14.78 13.96
C TYR A 83 28.15 13.66 13.62
N PHE A 84 29.11 14.01 12.75
CA PHE A 84 30.50 13.59 12.90
C PHE A 84 31.26 14.77 13.51
#